data_AF-A0A2J6HUK6-F1
#
_entry.id   AF-A0A2J6HUK6-F1
#
_cell.length_a   1.000
_cell.length_b   1.000
_cell.length_c   1.000
_cell.angle_alpha   90.00
_cell.angle_beta   90.00
_cell.angle_gamma   90.00
#
_symmetry.space_group_name_H-M   'P 1'
#
loop_
_entity.id
_entity.type
_entity.pdbx_description
1 polymer ?
#
loop_
_entity_poly.entity_id
_entity_poly.type
_entity_poly.pdbx_seq_one_letter_code
_entity_poly.pdbx_strand_id
1 'polypeptide(L)'
;MEKVKKSRLSGIPAWAWSLMTFFATIGIFELLELLPSIPDPIDGFDYELIMVVIIYAIFLTTACFFICRTYPKSIWYTPIICNALIIFIAIMDERKWTTSSEWISLVSIIAISVIGAIVGARKGRNITKQST
;
A
#
# COMPACT_ATOMS: atom_id res chain seq x y z
N MET A 1 -18.87 7.84 -28.82
CA MET A 1 -18.29 8.29 -27.54
C MET A 1 -18.81 7.38 -26.44
N GLU A 2 -17.98 6.48 -25.95
CA GLU A 2 -18.34 5.58 -24.85
C GLU A 2 -18.38 6.42 -23.55
N LYS A 3 -19.57 6.55 -22.94
CA LYS A 3 -19.72 7.27 -21.68
C LYS A 3 -18.94 6.50 -20.61
N VAL A 4 -17.81 7.03 -20.18
CA VAL A 4 -17.06 6.50 -19.03
C VAL A 4 -18.02 6.46 -17.85
N LYS A 5 -18.45 5.25 -17.45
CA LYS A 5 -19.30 5.07 -16.28
C LYS A 5 -18.57 5.66 -15.09
N LYS A 6 -19.09 6.76 -14.53
CA LYS A 6 -18.62 7.31 -13.24
C LYS A 6 -18.67 6.17 -12.23
N SER A 7 -17.50 5.71 -11.79
CA SER A 7 -17.41 4.70 -10.75
C SER A 7 -18.12 5.25 -9.51
N ARG A 8 -19.00 4.47 -8.87
CA ARG A 8 -19.70 4.87 -7.63
C ARG A 8 -18.73 5.30 -6.51
N LEU A 9 -17.47 4.89 -6.64
CA LEU A 9 -16.36 5.19 -5.75
C LEU A 9 -15.80 6.62 -5.92
N SER A 10 -16.19 7.36 -6.97
CA SER A 10 -15.72 8.73 -7.22
C SER A 10 -16.36 9.80 -6.31
N GLY A 11 -17.26 9.40 -5.41
CA GLY A 11 -17.90 10.31 -4.44
C GLY A 11 -17.08 10.54 -3.17
N ILE A 12 -16.16 9.63 -2.85
CA ILE A 12 -15.36 9.68 -1.63
C ILE A 12 -14.00 10.32 -1.96
N PRO A 13 -13.57 11.39 -1.28
CA PRO A 13 -12.32 12.07 -1.58
C PRO A 13 -11.09 11.17 -1.36
N ALA A 14 -10.03 11.42 -2.12
CA ALA A 14 -8.80 10.62 -2.09
C ALA A 14 -8.16 10.48 -0.69
N TRP A 15 -8.20 11.53 0.14
CA TRP A 15 -7.67 11.47 1.51
C TRP A 15 -8.42 10.43 2.35
N ALA A 16 -9.74 10.32 2.19
CA ALA A 16 -10.55 9.35 2.92
C ALA A 16 -10.24 7.93 2.45
N TRP A 17 -10.03 7.72 1.15
CA TRP A 17 -9.55 6.43 0.63
C TRP A 17 -8.18 6.03 1.18
N SER A 18 -7.25 6.98 1.27
CA SER A 18 -5.93 6.74 1.84
C SER A 18 -6.02 6.40 3.33
N LEU A 19 -6.87 7.09 4.10
CA LEU A 19 -7.12 6.74 5.50
C LEU A 19 -7.80 5.38 5.66
N MET A 20 -8.77 5.05 4.81
CA MET A 20 -9.40 3.71 4.82
C MET A 20 -8.36 2.62 4.53
N THR A 21 -7.42 2.89 3.61
CA THR A 21 -6.31 1.97 3.32
C THR A 21 -5.40 1.83 4.54
N PHE A 22 -5.07 2.93 5.21
CA PHE A 22 -4.31 2.93 6.47
C PHE A 22 -5.00 2.09 7.55
N PHE A 23 -6.29 2.30 7.83
CA PHE A 23 -7.00 1.49 8.82
C PHE A 23 -7.14 0.03 8.41
N ALA A 24 -7.31 -0.24 7.10
CA ALA A 24 -7.31 -1.60 6.59
C ALA A 24 -5.95 -2.29 6.78
N THR A 25 -4.82 -1.56 6.67
CA THR A 25 -3.52 -2.15 6.99
C THR A 25 -3.42 -2.60 8.44
N ILE A 26 -3.92 -1.81 9.39
CA ILE A 26 -3.98 -2.21 10.80
C ILE A 26 -4.79 -3.51 10.94
N GLY A 27 -5.99 -3.54 10.36
CA GLY A 27 -6.84 -4.74 10.41
C GLY A 27 -6.20 -5.97 9.75
N ILE A 28 -5.40 -5.80 8.71
CA ILE A 28 -4.63 -6.89 8.08
C ILE A 28 -3.57 -7.43 9.03
N PHE A 29 -2.80 -6.56 9.72
CA PHE A 29 -1.81 -7.00 10.69
C PHE A 29 -2.46 -7.77 11.85
N GLU A 30 -3.51 -7.24 12.45
CA GLU A 30 -4.26 -7.89 13.53
C GLU A 30 -4.86 -9.23 13.08
N LEU A 31 -5.38 -9.31 11.85
CA LEU A 31 -5.93 -10.55 11.30
C LEU A 31 -4.84 -11.60 11.06
N LEU A 32 -3.65 -11.18 10.63
CA LEU A 32 -2.52 -12.08 10.39
C LEU A 32 -1.98 -12.66 11.71
N GLU A 33 -1.96 -11.86 12.79
CA GLU A 33 -1.59 -12.35 14.13
C GLU A 33 -2.55 -13.41 14.70
N LEU A 34 -3.79 -13.45 14.20
CA LEU A 34 -4.77 -14.48 14.59
C LEU A 34 -4.62 -15.80 13.82
N LEU A 35 -3.81 -15.84 12.77
CA LEU A 35 -3.59 -17.07 12.01
C LEU A 35 -2.72 -18.04 12.81
N PRO A 36 -3.00 -19.36 12.75
CA PRO A 36 -2.14 -20.35 13.39
C PRO A 36 -0.75 -20.30 12.77
N SER A 37 0.27 -20.25 13.63
CA SER A 37 1.68 -20.24 13.24
C SER A 37 1.98 -21.41 12.31
N ILE A 38 2.55 -21.11 11.14
CA ILE A 38 2.97 -22.14 10.20
C ILE A 38 4.38 -22.57 10.62
N PRO A 39 4.64 -23.87 10.88
CA PRO A 39 5.98 -24.31 11.24
C PRO A 39 6.94 -24.05 10.08
N ASP A 40 8.08 -23.43 10.37
CA ASP A 40 9.09 -23.11 9.35
C ASP A 40 9.70 -24.40 8.78
N PRO A 41 9.58 -24.66 7.46
CA PRO A 41 10.20 -25.82 6.83
C PRO A 41 11.72 -25.69 6.68
N ILE A 42 12.31 -24.52 6.95
CA ILE A 42 13.74 -24.25 6.82
C ILE A 42 14.20 -23.41 8.02
N ASP A 43 15.20 -23.89 8.76
CA ASP A 43 15.79 -23.15 9.88
C ASP A 43 16.30 -21.76 9.45
N GLY A 44 15.85 -20.73 10.18
CA GLY A 44 16.25 -19.34 9.94
C GLY A 44 15.49 -18.63 8.82
N PHE A 45 14.46 -19.25 8.24
CA PHE A 45 13.59 -18.61 7.26
C PHE A 45 12.19 -18.42 7.85
N ASP A 46 11.85 -17.18 8.18
CA ASP A 46 10.53 -16.82 8.70
C ASP A 46 9.53 -16.70 7.54
N TYR A 47 8.86 -17.82 7.23
CA TYR A 47 7.90 -17.87 6.13
C TYR A 47 6.68 -16.99 6.39
N GLU A 48 6.28 -16.87 7.65
CA GLU A 48 5.13 -16.09 8.07
C GLU A 48 5.37 -14.60 7.78
N LEU A 49 6.51 -14.06 8.24
CA LEU A 49 6.91 -12.68 7.98
C LEU A 49 7.00 -12.37 6.49
N ILE A 50 7.58 -13.27 5.70
CA ILE A 50 7.74 -13.06 4.25
C ILE A 50 6.38 -13.01 3.56
N MET A 51 5.46 -13.92 3.92
CA MET A 51 4.10 -13.92 3.38
C MET A 51 3.34 -12.65 3.75
N VAL A 52 3.44 -12.21 5.01
CA VAL A 52 2.86 -10.95 5.50
C VAL A 52 3.38 -9.77 4.69
N VAL A 53 4.70 -9.68 4.50
CA VAL A 53 5.36 -8.61 3.72
C VAL A 53 4.89 -8.57 2.27
N ILE A 54 4.78 -9.74 1.61
CA ILE A 54 4.33 -9.83 0.21
C ILE A 54 2.86 -9.39 0.09
N ILE A 55 1.98 -9.90 0.95
CA ILE A 55 0.55 -9.55 0.95
C ILE A 55 0.39 -8.05 1.18
N TYR A 56 1.10 -7.51 2.16
CA TYR A 56 1.12 -6.10 2.49
C TYR A 56 1.58 -5.24 1.30
N ALA A 57 2.69 -5.61 0.65
CA ALA A 57 3.21 -4.90 -0.51
C ALA A 57 2.23 -4.88 -1.69
N ILE A 58 1.59 -6.01 -1.99
CA ILE A 58 0.59 -6.12 -3.07
C ILE A 58 -0.62 -5.24 -2.75
N PHE A 59 -1.14 -5.33 -1.52
CA PHE A 59 -2.29 -4.55 -1.07
C PHE A 59 -2.03 -3.05 -1.20
N LEU A 60 -0.94 -2.56 -0.62
CA LEU A 60 -0.56 -1.15 -0.64
C LEU A 60 -0.36 -0.61 -2.06
N THR A 61 0.38 -1.35 -2.88
CA THR A 61 0.66 -0.95 -4.26
C THR A 61 -0.62 -0.84 -5.07
N THR A 62 -1.53 -1.81 -4.88
CA THR A 62 -2.83 -1.86 -5.54
C THR A 62 -3.71 -0.70 -5.09
N ALA A 63 -3.78 -0.43 -3.78
CA ALA A 63 -4.53 0.68 -3.22
C ALA A 63 -4.01 2.02 -3.75
N CYS A 64 -2.69 2.27 -3.67
CA CYS A 64 -2.05 3.47 -4.19
C CYS A 64 -2.32 3.67 -5.69
N PHE A 65 -2.25 2.60 -6.48
CA PHE A 65 -2.59 2.63 -7.91
C PHE A 65 -4.04 3.05 -8.16
N PHE A 66 -5.01 2.43 -7.50
CA PHE A 66 -6.43 2.72 -7.74
C PHE A 66 -6.84 4.11 -7.24
N ILE A 67 -6.32 4.53 -6.09
CA ILE A 67 -6.56 5.88 -5.54
C ILE A 67 -6.01 6.92 -6.52
N CYS A 68 -4.75 6.78 -6.95
CA CYS A 68 -4.13 7.76 -7.85
C CYS A 68 -4.68 7.69 -9.28
N ARG A 69 -5.19 6.52 -9.73
CA ARG A 69 -5.93 6.42 -10.99
C ARG A 69 -7.23 7.22 -10.96
N THR A 70 -7.91 7.22 -9.81
CA THR A 70 -9.15 7.97 -9.64
C THR A 70 -8.88 9.46 -9.38
N TYR A 71 -7.82 9.75 -8.63
CA TYR A 71 -7.43 11.08 -8.19
C TYR A 71 -5.95 11.36 -8.50
N PRO A 72 -5.59 11.66 -9.76
CA PRO A 72 -4.20 11.76 -10.21
C PRO A 72 -3.40 12.96 -9.65
N LYS A 73 -4.08 13.89 -8.96
CA LYS A 73 -3.45 14.98 -8.21
C LYS A 73 -2.94 14.54 -6.83
N SER A 74 -3.38 13.38 -6.34
CA SER A 74 -3.10 12.85 -5.01
C SER A 74 -1.82 12.03 -4.89
N ILE A 75 -1.08 11.91 -6.00
CA ILE A 75 0.12 11.06 -6.17
C ILE A 75 1.17 11.19 -5.05
N TRP A 76 1.33 12.37 -4.46
CA TRP A 76 2.38 12.61 -3.46
C TRP A 76 1.94 12.28 -2.04
N TYR A 77 0.70 12.59 -1.66
CA TYR A 77 0.24 12.35 -0.29
C TYR A 77 -0.35 10.95 -0.10
N THR A 78 -0.89 10.32 -1.15
CA THR A 78 -1.50 8.98 -1.02
C THR A 78 -0.49 7.94 -0.53
N PRO A 79 0.71 7.78 -1.14
CA PRO A 79 1.71 6.85 -0.62
C PRO A 79 2.15 7.19 0.80
N ILE A 80 2.27 8.47 1.15
CA ILE A 80 2.67 8.90 2.49
C ILE A 80 1.64 8.46 3.53
N ILE A 81 0.35 8.75 3.30
CA ILE A 81 -0.72 8.36 4.22
C ILE A 81 -0.83 6.83 4.30
N CYS A 82 -0.80 6.14 3.16
CA CYS A 82 -0.95 4.68 3.15
C CYS A 82 0.24 3.96 3.83
N ASN A 83 1.46 4.51 3.76
CA ASN A 83 2.64 3.95 4.43
C ASN A 83 2.89 4.55 5.83
N ALA A 84 2.00 5.40 6.35
CA ALA A 84 2.23 6.08 7.63
C ALA A 84 2.44 5.10 8.79
N LEU A 85 1.73 3.96 8.78
CA LEU A 85 1.83 2.94 9.82
C LEU A 85 3.23 2.31 9.85
N ILE A 86 3.72 1.82 8.71
CA ILE A 86 5.03 1.15 8.65
C ILE A 86 6.18 2.13 8.92
N ILE A 87 6.03 3.39 8.52
CA ILE A 87 6.99 4.46 8.86
C ILE A 87 6.97 4.72 10.37
N PHE A 88 5.79 4.80 10.98
CA PHE A 88 5.66 5.01 12.42
C PHE A 88 6.27 3.85 13.22
N ILE A 89 5.98 2.61 12.85
CA ILE A 89 6.58 1.42 13.46
C ILE A 89 8.10 1.45 13.31
N ALA A 90 8.62 1.83 12.14
CA ALA A 90 10.05 1.92 11.90
C ALA A 90 10.77 2.98 12.76
N ILE A 91 10.06 4.06 13.13
CA ILE A 91 10.61 5.11 13.99
C ILE A 91 10.50 4.76 15.48
N MET A 92 9.39 4.14 15.90
CA MET A 92 9.12 3.84 17.31
C MET A 92 9.84 2.59 17.83
N ASP A 93 10.20 1.66 16.95
CA ASP A 93 10.89 0.45 17.35
C ASP A 93 12.39 0.70 17.54
N GLU A 94 12.76 1.13 18.75
CA GLU A 94 14.15 1.39 19.15
C GLU A 94 15.05 0.14 19.13
N ARG A 95 14.50 -1.08 18.93
CA ARG A 95 15.25 -2.33 19.17
C ARG A 95 15.29 -3.35 18.02
N LYS A 96 14.53 -3.20 16.92
CA LYS A 96 14.37 -4.33 15.97
C LYS A 96 14.89 -4.18 14.54
N TRP A 97 15.27 -2.99 14.05
CA TRP A 97 15.76 -2.85 12.68
C TRP A 97 17.29 -3.01 12.58
N THR A 98 17.83 -4.01 13.25
CA THR A 98 19.29 -4.23 13.30
C THR A 98 19.83 -4.82 12.01
N THR A 99 18.96 -5.41 11.18
CA THR A 99 19.38 -6.12 9.98
C THR A 99 19.15 -5.27 8.74
N SER A 100 20.17 -5.11 7.90
CA SER A 100 20.06 -4.37 6.64
C SER A 100 18.93 -4.87 5.73
N SER A 101 18.58 -6.16 5.82
CA SER A 101 17.49 -6.78 5.05
C SER A 101 16.11 -6.22 5.40
N GLU A 102 15.86 -5.84 6.64
CA GLU A 102 14.57 -5.29 7.09
C GLU A 102 14.37 -3.88 6.52
N TRP A 103 15.41 -3.05 6.57
CA TRP A 103 15.43 -1.73 5.94
C TRP A 103 15.26 -1.82 4.42
N ILE A 104 15.96 -2.75 3.76
CA ILE A 104 15.81 -2.97 2.32
C ILE A 104 14.37 -3.36 1.99
N SER A 105 13.75 -4.24 2.79
CA SER A 105 12.37 -4.67 2.60
C SER A 105 11.40 -3.50 2.75
N LEU A 106 11.53 -2.71 3.82
CA LEU A 106 10.71 -1.53 4.06
C LEU A 106 10.81 -0.50 2.94
N VAL A 107 12.05 -0.13 2.55
CA VAL A 107 12.29 0.84 1.48
C VAL A 107 11.74 0.32 0.15
N SER A 108 11.87 -0.98 -0.12
CA SER A 108 11.33 -1.62 -1.32
C SER A 108 9.81 -1.52 -1.37
N ILE A 109 9.10 -1.79 -0.26
CA ILE A 109 7.63 -1.67 -0.19
C ILE A 109 7.19 -0.24 -0.45
N ILE A 110 7.83 0.73 0.20
CA ILE A 110 7.53 2.15 0.00
C ILE A 110 7.77 2.52 -1.48
N ALA A 111 8.90 2.13 -2.06
CA ALA A 111 9.23 2.42 -3.44
C ALA A 111 8.20 1.83 -4.42
N ILE A 112 7.83 0.55 -4.25
CA ILE A 112 6.82 -0.10 -5.11
C ILE A 112 5.45 0.58 -4.96
N SER A 113 5.06 0.99 -3.75
CA SER A 113 3.80 1.71 -3.55
C SER A 113 3.77 3.08 -4.25
N VAL A 114 4.90 3.80 -4.25
CA VAL A 114 5.08 5.06 -4.99
C VAL A 114 5.02 4.83 -6.50
N ILE A 115 5.65 3.76 -7.00
CA ILE A 115 5.54 3.36 -8.41
C ILE A 115 4.07 3.08 -8.77
N GLY A 116 3.36 2.33 -7.93
CA GLY A 116 1.92 2.08 -8.08
C GLY A 116 1.12 3.38 -8.20
N ALA A 117 1.36 4.34 -7.30
CA ALA A 117 0.74 5.67 -7.35
C ALA A 117 1.07 6.43 -8.65
N ILE A 118 2.32 6.42 -9.10
CA ILE A 118 2.76 7.07 -10.36
C ILE A 118 2.04 6.46 -11.57
N VAL A 119 2.06 5.13 -11.69
CA VAL A 119 1.42 4.42 -12.81
C VAL A 119 -0.10 4.66 -12.78
N GLY A 120 -0.71 4.64 -11.59
CA GLY A 120 -2.11 4.98 -11.37
C GLY A 120 -2.43 6.39 -11.86
N ALA A 121 -1.70 7.40 -11.38
CA ALA A 121 -1.89 8.79 -11.76
C ALA A 121 -1.73 9.03 -13.26
N ARG A 122 -0.73 8.42 -13.91
CA ARG A 122 -0.55 8.50 -15.37
C ARG A 122 -1.77 7.97 -16.11
N LYS A 123 -2.26 6.79 -15.70
CA LYS A 123 -3.47 6.18 -16.30
C LYS A 123 -4.71 7.03 -16.07
N GLY A 124 -4.88 7.60 -14.88
CA GLY A 124 -5.99 8.51 -14.54
C GLY A 124 -6.01 9.79 -15.37
N ARG A 125 -4.85 10.41 -15.59
CA ARG A 125 -4.72 11.63 -16.44
C ARG A 125 -5.10 11.34 -17.89
N ASN A 126 -4.69 10.19 -18.43
CA ASN A 126 -5.00 9.82 -19.81
C ASN A 126 -6.51 9.61 -20.02
N ILE A 127 -7.20 9.00 -19.04
CA ILE A 127 -8.66 8.84 -19.07
C ILE A 127 -9.36 10.21 -19.03
N THR A 128 -8.91 11.11 -18.16
CA THR A 128 -9.50 12.45 -18.03
C THR A 128 -9.35 13.26 -19.33
N LYS A 129 -8.18 13.21 -19.95
CA LYS A 129 -7.91 13.90 -21.23
C LYS A 129 -8.77 13.39 -22.38
N GLN A 130 -9.14 12.12 -22.41
CA GLN A 130 -10.02 11.56 -23.44
C GLN A 130 -11.50 11.92 -23.24
N SER A 131 -11.88 12.35 -22.04
CA SER A 131 -13.25 12.74 -21.69
C SER A 131 -13.54 14.24 -21.78
N THR A 132 -12.52 15.05 -22.08
CA THR A 132 -12.63 16.50 -22.26
C THR A 132 -12.57 16.83 -23.74
#